data_AF-E1Z7J7-F1
#
_entry.id   AF-E1Z7J7-F1
#
_cell.length_a   1.000
_cell.length_b   1.000
_cell.length_c   1.000
_cell.angle_alpha   90.00
_cell.angle_beta   90.00
_cell.angle_gamma   90.00
#
_symmetry.space_group_name_H-M   'P 1'
#
loop_
_entity.id
_entity.type
_entity.pdbx_description
1 polymer ?
#
loop_
_entity_poly.entity_id
_entity_poly.type
_entity_poly.pdbx_seq_one_letter_code
_entity_poly.pdbx_strand_id
1 'polypeptide(L)'
;MDAQAPEFYDAEADDKDEAWVQKMRGSHKSDALLSCPLCFTTLCIDCQQHAVYDNQFRAMFVMNCRQEAGQQLAQQQQQQQPEQQQQPGQAAAGAQQQQEGPASSQPPPSSRLNPVCCAVCETEVGLRDATDGVYIFINVFASNS
;
A
#
# COMPACT_ATOMS: atom_id res chain seq x y z
N MET A 1 2.75 -12.00 -51.06
CA MET A 1 3.67 -12.34 -49.96
C MET A 1 2.80 -12.87 -48.85
N ASP A 2 2.45 -14.15 -48.94
CA ASP A 2 1.64 -14.83 -47.95
C ASP A 2 2.50 -15.00 -46.71
N ALA A 3 2.16 -14.28 -45.64
CA ALA A 3 2.79 -14.43 -44.34
C ALA A 3 2.37 -15.79 -43.78
N GLN A 4 3.10 -16.84 -44.17
CA GLN A 4 2.93 -18.16 -43.61
C GLN A 4 3.08 -18.07 -42.09
N ALA A 5 2.09 -18.53 -41.35
CA ALA A 5 2.17 -18.56 -39.89
C ALA A 5 3.41 -19.36 -39.47
N PRO A 6 4.14 -18.94 -38.41
CA PRO A 6 5.33 -19.64 -37.95
C PRO A 6 5.04 -21.12 -37.69
N GLU A 7 5.93 -22.04 -38.09
CA GLU A 7 5.74 -23.51 -37.96
C GLU A 7 5.42 -24.00 -36.53
N PHE A 8 5.63 -23.16 -35.52
CA PHE A 8 5.40 -23.46 -34.10
C PHE A 8 4.27 -22.65 -33.44
N TYR A 9 3.53 -21.83 -34.20
CA TYR A 9 2.41 -21.05 -33.64
C TYR A 9 1.09 -21.80 -33.82
N ASP A 10 0.55 -22.32 -32.73
CA ASP A 10 -0.76 -22.96 -32.65
C ASP A 10 -1.70 -22.13 -31.77
N ALA A 11 -2.56 -21.33 -32.40
CA ALA A 11 -3.51 -20.47 -31.69
C ALA A 11 -4.49 -21.26 -30.81
N GLU A 12 -4.81 -22.53 -31.16
CA GLU A 12 -5.70 -23.35 -30.35
C GLU A 12 -5.01 -23.94 -29.12
N ALA A 13 -3.68 -24.02 -29.12
CA ALA A 13 -2.90 -24.43 -27.95
C ALA A 13 -2.91 -23.33 -26.88
N ASP A 14 -2.71 -22.07 -27.30
CA ASP A 14 -2.73 -20.91 -26.41
C ASP A 14 -4.08 -20.80 -25.65
N ASP A 15 -5.21 -20.96 -26.34
CA ASP A 15 -6.56 -20.91 -25.72
C ASP A 15 -6.77 -22.02 -24.68
N LYS A 16 -6.26 -23.23 -24.96
CA LYS A 16 -6.36 -24.37 -24.04
C LYS A 16 -5.50 -24.16 -22.80
N ASP A 17 -4.31 -23.61 -22.98
CA ASP A 17 -3.40 -23.28 -21.89
C ASP A 17 -3.97 -22.17 -21.01
N GLU A 18 -4.55 -21.12 -21.61
CA GLU A 18 -5.24 -20.06 -20.88
C GLU A 18 -6.39 -20.63 -20.04
N ALA A 19 -7.28 -21.42 -20.64
CA ALA A 19 -8.40 -22.03 -19.94
C ALA A 19 -7.94 -22.96 -18.80
N TRP A 20 -6.83 -23.69 -18.99
CA TRP A 20 -6.24 -24.53 -17.97
C TRP A 20 -5.69 -23.71 -16.79
N VAL A 21 -4.97 -22.62 -17.08
CA VAL A 21 -4.46 -21.68 -16.05
C VAL A 21 -5.61 -21.03 -15.30
N GLN A 22 -6.65 -20.56 -15.99
CA GLN A 22 -7.83 -19.96 -15.36
C GLN A 22 -8.53 -20.97 -14.43
N LYS A 23 -8.66 -22.23 -14.85
CA LYS A 23 -9.20 -23.29 -14.00
C LYS A 23 -8.34 -23.54 -12.76
N MET A 24 -7.01 -23.49 -12.90
CA MET A 24 -6.09 -23.72 -11.80
C MET A 24 -6.07 -22.55 -10.79
N ARG A 25 -6.22 -21.30 -11.27
CA ARG A 25 -6.39 -20.12 -10.41
C ARG A 25 -7.75 -20.08 -9.70
N GLY A 26 -8.74 -20.78 -10.23
CA GLY A 26 -10.12 -20.71 -9.74
C GLY A 26 -10.74 -19.34 -9.98
N SER A 27 -11.73 -18.95 -9.17
CA SER A 27 -12.36 -17.62 -9.25
C SER A 27 -11.53 -16.49 -8.60
N HIS A 28 -10.27 -16.75 -8.26
CA HIS A 28 -9.42 -15.79 -7.57
C HIS A 28 -8.87 -14.77 -8.56
N LYS A 29 -9.51 -13.59 -8.60
CA LYS A 29 -9.08 -12.45 -9.41
C LYS A 29 -8.33 -11.48 -8.49
N SER A 30 -7.05 -11.25 -8.82
CA SER A 30 -6.28 -10.13 -8.28
C SER A 30 -6.54 -8.92 -9.17
N ASP A 31 -6.62 -7.73 -8.58
CA ASP A 31 -6.90 -6.52 -9.34
C ASP A 31 -5.68 -6.06 -10.14
N ALA A 32 -4.45 -6.25 -9.63
CA ALA A 32 -3.23 -5.80 -10.30
C ALA A 32 -1.98 -6.60 -9.89
N LEU A 33 -0.96 -6.55 -10.75
CA LEU A 33 0.43 -6.86 -10.39
C LEU A 33 1.11 -5.58 -9.89
N LEU A 34 1.65 -5.60 -8.67
CA LEU A 34 2.32 -4.45 -8.07
C LEU A 34 3.83 -4.57 -8.19
N SER A 35 4.48 -3.53 -8.71
CA SER A 35 5.92 -3.46 -8.92
C SER A 35 6.53 -2.23 -8.25
N CYS A 36 7.77 -2.36 -7.79
CA CYS A 36 8.51 -1.26 -7.19
C CYS A 36 8.76 -0.14 -8.22
N PRO A 37 8.56 1.14 -7.84
CA PRO A 37 8.70 2.24 -8.78
C PRO A 37 10.15 2.51 -9.23
N LEU A 38 11.15 2.12 -8.43
CA LEU A 38 12.55 2.40 -8.76
C LEU A 38 13.22 1.25 -9.53
N CYS A 39 12.98 0.01 -9.12
CA CYS A 39 13.67 -1.16 -9.67
C CYS A 39 12.76 -2.15 -10.41
N PHE A 40 11.46 -1.86 -10.53
CA PHE A 40 10.45 -2.73 -11.16
C PHE A 40 10.37 -4.16 -10.61
N THR A 41 10.98 -4.43 -9.46
CA THR A 41 10.84 -5.72 -8.78
C THR A 41 9.38 -5.91 -8.38
N THR A 42 8.81 -7.06 -8.74
CA THR A 42 7.43 -7.39 -8.37
C THR A 42 7.32 -7.54 -6.85
N LEU A 43 6.38 -6.81 -6.25
CA LEU A 43 6.15 -6.75 -4.81
C LEU A 43 4.92 -7.55 -4.39
N CYS A 44 3.90 -7.63 -5.26
CA CYS A 44 2.67 -8.33 -4.97
C CYS A 44 2.00 -8.83 -6.25
N ILE A 45 1.49 -10.07 -6.21
CA ILE A 45 0.72 -10.68 -7.29
C ILE A 45 -0.78 -10.65 -6.99
N ASP A 46 -1.12 -10.66 -5.70
CA ASP A 46 -2.48 -10.77 -5.21
C ASP A 46 -2.86 -9.56 -4.36
N CYS A 47 -3.57 -8.62 -4.97
CA CYS A 47 -3.99 -7.40 -4.30
C CYS A 47 -5.42 -7.01 -4.68
N GLN A 48 -6.02 -6.22 -3.81
CA GLN A 48 -7.33 -5.61 -3.98
C GLN A 48 -7.16 -4.11 -4.08
N GLN A 49 -7.68 -3.51 -5.14
CA GLN A 49 -7.69 -2.07 -5.35
C GLN A 49 -8.69 -1.41 -4.40
N HIS A 50 -8.31 -0.26 -3.85
CA HIS A 50 -9.18 0.48 -2.93
C HIS A 50 -10.34 1.14 -3.69
N ALA A 51 -11.58 0.92 -3.23
CA ALA A 51 -12.79 1.39 -3.93
C ALA A 51 -12.90 2.92 -4.15
N VAL A 52 -12.22 3.72 -3.32
CA VAL A 52 -12.20 5.19 -3.44
C VAL A 52 -10.94 5.72 -4.12
N TYR A 53 -9.84 4.97 -4.06
CA TYR A 53 -8.52 5.46 -4.47
C TYR A 53 -7.84 4.41 -5.35
N ASP A 54 -7.89 4.63 -6.66
CA ASP A 54 -7.40 3.68 -7.65
C ASP A 54 -5.89 3.40 -7.54
N ASN A 55 -5.12 4.32 -6.94
CA ASN A 55 -3.69 4.18 -6.75
C ASN A 55 -3.31 3.47 -5.44
N GLN A 56 -4.28 3.02 -4.65
CA GLN A 56 -4.04 2.32 -3.38
C GLN A 56 -4.48 0.88 -3.47
N PHE A 57 -3.61 -0.01 -2.99
CA PHE A 57 -3.84 -1.46 -3.06
C PHE A 57 -3.64 -2.10 -1.70
N ARG A 58 -4.52 -3.03 -1.35
CA ARG A 58 -4.45 -3.84 -0.14
C ARG A 58 -4.02 -5.26 -0.48
N ALA A 59 -3.10 -5.82 0.29
CA ALA A 59 -2.60 -7.16 0.08
C ALA A 59 -2.34 -7.87 1.41
N MET A 60 -2.55 -9.19 1.43
CA MET A 60 -2.23 -10.03 2.59
C MET A 60 -0.83 -10.63 2.48
N PHE A 61 -0.43 -11.01 1.26
CA PHE A 61 0.85 -11.67 0.99
C PHE A 61 1.68 -10.82 0.05
N VAL A 62 2.92 -10.58 0.44
CA VAL A 62 3.87 -9.76 -0.31
C VAL A 62 5.17 -10.51 -0.49
N MET A 63 5.91 -10.13 -1.51
CA MET A 63 7.24 -10.64 -1.80
C MET A 63 8.19 -9.47 -2.03
N ASN A 64 9.48 -9.68 -1.77
CA ASN A 64 10.50 -8.64 -1.98
C ASN A 64 10.23 -7.33 -1.20
N CYS A 65 9.55 -7.42 -0.05
CA CYS A 65 9.27 -6.31 0.85
C CYS A 65 9.98 -6.49 2.20
N ARG A 66 10.53 -5.41 2.75
CA ARG A 66 11.14 -5.34 4.09
C ARG A 66 10.32 -4.39 4.96
N GLN A 67 9.97 -4.82 6.16
CA GLN A 67 9.35 -3.96 7.17
C GLN A 67 10.45 -3.31 8.01
N GLU A 68 10.42 -1.99 8.17
CA GLU A 68 11.32 -1.33 9.11
C GLU A 68 10.75 -1.43 10.53
N ALA A 69 11.41 -2.22 11.37
CA ALA A 69 11.06 -2.34 12.77
C ALA A 69 11.55 -1.10 13.53
N GLY A 70 10.64 -0.19 13.88
CA GLY A 70 10.95 0.94 14.77
C GLY A 70 10.26 2.25 14.40
N GLN A 71 9.85 2.42 13.14
CA GLN A 71 9.12 3.60 12.69
C GLN A 71 7.60 3.32 12.74
N GLN A 72 7.01 3.39 13.93
CA GLN A 72 5.55 3.27 14.07
C GLN A 72 4.91 4.65 13.87
N LEU A 73 4.18 4.80 12.77
CA LEU A 73 3.38 6.00 12.54
C LEU A 73 2.05 5.86 13.30
N ALA A 74 1.75 6.86 14.12
CA ALA A 74 0.43 7.03 14.70
C ALA A 74 -0.51 7.60 13.63
N GLN A 75 -1.57 6.86 13.31
CA GLN A 75 -2.63 7.39 12.48
C GLN A 75 -3.31 8.55 13.24
N GLN A 76 -3.00 9.79 12.86
CA GLN A 76 -3.74 10.96 13.34
C GLN A 76 -5.11 10.91 12.69
N GLN A 77 -6.11 10.38 13.40
CA GLN A 77 -7.50 10.59 13.01
C GLN A 77 -7.69 12.11 12.91
N GLN A 78 -8.00 12.61 11.70
CA GLN A 78 -8.45 13.97 11.51
C GLN A 78 -9.74 14.15 12.29
N GLN A 79 -9.61 14.50 13.57
CA GLN A 79 -10.72 15.04 14.35
C GLN A 79 -11.07 16.36 13.67
N GLN A 80 -12.15 16.32 12.89
CA GLN A 80 -12.83 17.52 12.42
C GLN A 80 -13.14 18.35 13.66
N GLN A 81 -12.36 19.40 13.90
CA GLN A 81 -12.63 20.32 14.99
C GLN A 81 -13.96 21.03 14.66
N PRO A 82 -14.98 21.01 15.53
CA PRO A 82 -16.11 21.90 15.37
C PRO A 82 -15.63 23.34 15.57
N GLU A 83 -15.76 24.17 14.54
CA GLU A 83 -15.54 25.61 14.58
C GLU A 83 -16.37 26.25 15.70
N GLN A 84 -15.75 26.51 16.85
CA GLN A 84 -16.30 27.43 17.84
C GLN A 84 -15.86 28.85 17.50
N GLN A 85 -16.80 29.60 16.92
CA GLN A 85 -16.70 31.05 16.73
C GLN A 85 -16.44 31.72 18.09
N GLN A 86 -15.23 32.26 18.28
CA GLN A 86 -14.87 33.08 19.44
C GLN A 86 -14.59 34.51 19.00
N GLN A 87 -15.33 35.44 19.61
CA GLN A 87 -15.25 36.89 19.42
C GLN A 87 -13.93 37.46 19.98
N PRO A 88 -13.44 38.62 19.50
CA PRO A 88 -12.14 39.15 19.90
C PRO A 88 -12.20 40.01 21.16
N GLY A 89 -11.32 39.75 22.13
CA GLY A 89 -11.20 40.53 23.37
C GLY A 89 -9.85 40.36 24.09
N GLN A 90 -8.88 41.19 23.67
CA GLN A 90 -7.86 41.90 24.48
C GLN A 90 -7.08 41.21 25.62
N ALA A 91 -5.76 41.14 25.39
CA ALA A 91 -4.66 41.59 26.24
C ALA A 91 -4.11 40.73 27.43
N ALA A 92 -2.82 40.41 27.28
CA ALA A 92 -1.72 40.65 28.23
C ALA A 92 -1.15 39.48 29.08
N ALA A 93 0.17 39.32 28.89
CA ALA A 93 1.20 39.05 29.89
C ALA A 93 1.36 37.62 30.48
N GLY A 94 2.40 36.94 29.99
CA GLY A 94 3.57 36.62 30.83
C GLY A 94 3.66 35.25 31.49
N ALA A 95 4.89 34.71 31.42
CA ALA A 95 5.57 33.77 32.33
C ALA A 95 5.73 32.30 31.90
N GLN A 96 6.99 32.02 31.52
CA GLN A 96 7.89 30.98 32.06
C GLN A 96 7.58 29.48 31.92
N GLN A 97 8.49 28.82 31.19
CA GLN A 97 9.20 27.57 31.51
C GLN A 97 8.38 26.36 31.96
N GLN A 98 8.28 25.36 31.08
CA GLN A 98 8.89 24.05 31.34
C GLN A 98 8.97 23.24 30.03
N GLN A 99 10.20 22.88 29.68
CA GLN A 99 10.48 21.82 28.73
C GLN A 99 10.25 20.51 29.48
N GLU A 100 9.13 19.85 29.19
CA GLU A 100 8.94 18.44 29.48
C GLU A 100 8.77 17.75 28.12
N GLY A 101 9.72 16.87 27.79
CA GLY A 101 9.69 16.09 26.56
C GLY A 101 8.41 15.24 26.47
N PRO A 102 7.89 14.97 25.27
CA PRO A 102 6.68 14.19 25.17
C PRO A 102 6.99 12.76 25.59
N ALA A 103 6.46 12.41 26.76
CA ALA A 103 6.23 11.06 27.20
C ALA A 103 5.58 10.27 26.06
N SER A 104 6.03 9.03 25.92
CA SER A 104 5.65 8.02 24.95
C SER A 104 4.12 7.82 24.91
N SER A 105 3.42 8.67 24.16
CA SER A 105 2.02 8.48 23.79
C SER A 105 1.97 7.46 22.67
N GLN A 106 2.20 6.19 23.01
CA GLN A 106 1.99 5.11 22.06
C GLN A 106 0.53 5.17 21.61
N PRO A 107 0.27 5.28 20.29
CA PRO A 107 -1.08 5.26 19.77
C PRO A 107 -1.75 3.91 20.14
N PRO A 108 -3.09 3.89 20.24
CA PRO A 108 -3.82 2.66 20.46
C PRO A 108 -3.41 1.59 19.44
N PRO A 109 -3.45 0.30 19.81
CA PRO A 109 -2.94 -0.79 18.98
C PRO A 109 -3.56 -0.82 17.59
N SER A 110 -4.81 -0.38 17.46
CA SER A 110 -5.61 -0.34 16.24
C SER A 110 -5.17 0.68 15.18
N SER A 111 -4.08 1.42 15.39
CA SER A 111 -3.67 2.50 14.47
C SER A 111 -2.16 2.57 14.26
N ARG A 112 -1.43 1.48 14.52
CA ARG A 112 0.00 1.41 14.28
C ARG A 112 0.27 0.94 12.86
N LEU A 113 0.77 1.87 12.04
CA LEU A 113 1.24 1.58 10.70
C LEU A 113 2.76 1.50 10.70
N ASN A 114 3.31 0.45 10.11
CA ASN A 114 4.75 0.27 9.95
C ASN A 114 5.12 0.48 8.47
N PRO A 115 6.12 1.30 8.14
CA PRO A 115 6.55 1.48 6.77
C PRO A 115 7.11 0.18 6.20
N VAL A 116 6.86 0.03 4.90
CA VAL A 116 7.27 -1.12 4.10
C VAL A 116 8.08 -0.59 2.92
N CYS A 117 9.29 -1.11 2.81
CA CYS A 117 10.24 -0.76 1.77
C CYS A 117 10.47 -1.95 0.83
N CYS A 118 10.88 -1.68 -0.40
CA CYS A 118 11.37 -2.72 -1.29
C CYS A 118 12.65 -3.33 -0.72
N ALA A 119 12.74 -4.66 -0.67
CA ALA A 119 13.91 -5.37 -0.16
C ALA A 119 15.14 -5.28 -1.08
N VAL A 120 14.96 -4.84 -2.33
CA VAL A 120 16.02 -4.76 -3.36
C VAL A 120 16.67 -3.38 -3.42
N CYS A 121 15.85 -2.32 -3.43
CA CYS A 121 16.33 -0.94 -3.62
C CYS A 121 15.93 0.02 -2.49
N GLU A 122 15.39 -0.52 -1.39
CA GLU A 122 15.06 0.20 -0.15
C GLU A 122 14.04 1.34 -0.30
N THR A 123 13.43 1.49 -1.49
CA THR A 123 12.39 2.49 -1.74
C THR A 123 11.15 2.21 -0.91
N GLU A 124 10.60 3.22 -0.24
CA GLU A 124 9.32 3.12 0.46
C GLU A 124 8.17 2.90 -0.53
N VAL A 125 7.42 1.82 -0.32
CA VAL A 125 6.36 1.37 -1.23
C VAL A 125 4.98 1.39 -0.57
N GLY A 126 4.93 1.38 0.76
CA GLY A 126 3.66 1.38 1.49
C GLY A 126 3.81 1.19 2.99
N LEU A 127 2.72 0.74 3.60
CA LEU A 127 2.55 0.60 5.05
C LEU A 127 1.99 -0.78 5.36
N ARG A 128 2.26 -1.31 6.55
CA ARG A 128 1.68 -2.53 7.09
C ARG A 128 0.94 -2.23 8.37
N ASP A 129 -0.33 -2.61 8.42
CA ASP A 129 -1.13 -2.56 9.64
C ASP A 129 -0.58 -3.56 10.66
N ALA A 130 -0.24 -3.09 11.86
CA ALA A 130 0.26 -3.95 12.93
C ALA A 130 -0.83 -4.88 13.52
N THR A 131 -2.10 -4.51 13.38
CA THR A 131 -3.26 -5.21 13.95
C THR A 131 -3.67 -6.35 13.04
N ASP A 132 -3.99 -6.00 11.78
CA ASP A 132 -4.56 -6.94 10.82
C ASP A 132 -3.50 -7.59 9.93
N GLY A 133 -2.26 -7.10 9.99
CA GLY A 133 -1.14 -7.60 9.19
C GLY A 133 -1.24 -7.27 7.69
N VAL A 134 -2.24 -6.49 7.28
CA VAL A 134 -2.50 -6.11 5.89
C VAL A 134 -1.49 -5.08 5.41
N TYR A 135 -1.00 -5.26 4.19
CA TYR A 135 -0.15 -4.32 3.49
C TYR A 135 -1.01 -3.35 2.66
N ILE A 136 -0.69 -2.06 2.77
CA ILE A 136 -1.33 -0.96 2.06
C ILE A 136 -0.24 -0.34 1.18
N PHE A 137 -0.31 -0.59 -0.13
CA PHE A 137 0.60 -0.02 -1.12
C PHE A 137 0.03 1.29 -1.67
N ILE A 138 0.88 2.31 -1.75
CA ILE A 138 0.52 3.66 -2.22
C ILE A 138 1.49 4.14 -3.30
N ASN A 139 2.76 3.71 -3.23
CA ASN A 139 3.82 4.12 -4.13
C ASN A 139 4.34 2.91 -4.94
N VAL A 140 3.52 2.41 -5.85
CA VAL A 140 3.80 1.23 -6.68
C VAL A 140 3.31 1.42 -8.11
N PHE A 141 3.94 0.74 -9.05
CA PHE A 141 3.39 0.57 -10.40
C PHE A 141 2.44 -0.62 -10.43
N ALA A 142 1.17 -0.35 -10.73
CA ALA A 142 0.16 -1.37 -10.94
C ALA A 142 0.08 -1.73 -12.44
N SER A 143 0.09 -3.02 -12.76
CA SER A 143 -0.16 -3.54 -14.10
C SER A 143 -1.38 -4.45 -14.07
N ASN A 144 -2.43 -4.06 -14.78
CA ASN A 144 -3.63 -4.88 -14.97
C ASN A 144 -3.48 -5.77 -16.21
N SER A 145 -4.05 -6.96 -16.12
CA SER A 145 -4.25 -7.90 -17.22
C SER A 145 -5.66 -7.79 -17.78
#